data_AF-A0A7M7Q595-F1
#
_entry.id   AF-A0A7M7Q595-F1
#
_cell.length_a   1.000
_cell.length_b   1.000
_cell.length_c   1.000
_cell.angle_alpha   90.00
_cell.angle_beta   90.00
_cell.angle_gamma   90.00
#
_symmetry.space_group_name_H-M   'P 1'
#
loop_
_entity.id
_entity.type
_entity.pdbx_description
1 polymer ?
#
loop_
_entity_poly.entity_id
_entity_poly.type
_entity_poly.pdbx_seq_one_letter_code
_entity_poly.pdbx_strand_id
1 'polypeptide(L)'
;MPTHIEVVDRPSSEIDQIAKYQNSYRLESRNVFKLETVDKLVETIMNENLENFTYEPKEAVKICTETASEIQRKIRVLNFDRYKIGVTVSIVEKASQSMDSSMGFLWDKDRDNYTTYTLEGHTYYAICCVYAVYYE
;
A
#
# COMPACT_ATOMS: atom_id res chain seq x y z
N MET A 1 1.47 -41.64 -36.80
CA MET A 1 2.86 -42.05 -36.52
C MET A 1 3.74 -40.81 -36.42
N PRO A 2 4.74 -40.83 -35.53
CA PRO A 2 5.37 -39.64 -34.98
C PRO A 2 6.54 -39.19 -35.84
N THR A 3 6.82 -37.89 -35.85
CA THR A 3 8.17 -37.40 -36.16
C THR A 3 8.60 -36.46 -35.05
N HIS A 4 9.56 -36.97 -34.28
CA HIS A 4 10.41 -36.29 -33.31
C HIS A 4 10.55 -34.78 -33.56
N ILE A 5 10.30 -33.98 -32.53
CA ILE A 5 10.89 -32.64 -32.42
C ILE A 5 12.24 -32.85 -31.75
N GLU A 6 13.30 -32.76 -32.52
CA GLU A 6 14.67 -32.78 -31.99
C GLU A 6 14.90 -31.50 -31.18
N VAL A 7 15.13 -31.67 -29.88
CA VAL A 7 15.68 -30.61 -29.03
C VAL A 7 17.17 -30.54 -29.34
N VAL A 8 17.52 -29.65 -30.28
CA VAL A 8 18.91 -29.29 -30.53
C VAL A 8 19.36 -28.38 -29.40
N ASP A 9 20.16 -28.92 -28.49
CA ASP A 9 20.93 -28.17 -27.50
C ASP A 9 21.84 -27.17 -28.23
N ARG A 10 21.50 -25.89 -28.16
CA ARG A 10 22.34 -24.79 -28.68
C ARG A 10 23.23 -24.26 -27.55
N PRO A 11 24.53 -24.00 -27.84
CA PRO A 11 25.52 -23.70 -26.81
C PRO A 11 25.27 -22.33 -26.16
N SER A 12 25.52 -22.33 -24.87
CA SER A 12 25.44 -21.22 -23.93
C SER A 12 26.46 -20.11 -24.23
N SER A 13 26.14 -19.16 -25.10
CA SER A 13 26.79 -17.84 -25.14
C SER A 13 26.19 -16.87 -26.17
N GLU A 14 24.89 -16.55 -26.07
CA GLU A 14 24.35 -15.33 -26.67
C GLU A 14 23.36 -14.72 -25.67
N ILE A 15 23.61 -13.46 -25.31
CA ILE A 15 22.82 -12.70 -24.34
C ILE A 15 21.40 -12.60 -24.91
N ASP A 16 20.47 -13.25 -24.23
CA ASP A 16 19.05 -13.37 -24.57
C ASP A 16 18.50 -11.97 -24.91
N GLN A 17 18.36 -11.67 -26.21
CA GLN A 17 17.74 -10.43 -26.66
C GLN A 17 16.31 -10.47 -26.15
N ILE A 18 16.01 -9.67 -25.12
CA ILE A 18 14.66 -9.55 -24.56
C ILE A 18 13.70 -9.28 -25.72
N ALA A 19 12.94 -10.30 -26.09
CA ALA A 19 12.02 -10.22 -27.21
C ALA A 19 11.12 -9.01 -27.02
N LYS A 20 11.16 -8.08 -27.96
CA LYS A 20 10.39 -6.83 -27.88
C LYS A 20 8.93 -7.14 -28.19
N TYR A 21 8.20 -7.58 -27.18
CA TYR A 21 6.78 -7.88 -27.29
C TYR A 21 5.97 -6.63 -27.64
N GLN A 22 4.92 -6.81 -28.43
CA GLN A 22 3.90 -5.79 -28.65
C GLN A 22 3.22 -5.42 -27.32
N ASN A 23 2.72 -4.19 -27.21
CA ASN A 23 1.95 -3.78 -26.03
C ASN A 23 0.75 -4.71 -25.87
N SER A 24 0.61 -5.31 -24.69
CA SER A 24 -0.51 -6.22 -24.40
C SER A 24 -1.87 -5.52 -24.29
N TYR A 25 -1.90 -4.18 -24.20
CA TYR A 25 -3.08 -3.34 -23.93
C TYR A 25 -3.97 -3.87 -22.78
N ARG A 26 -3.38 -4.64 -21.87
CA ARG A 26 -4.12 -5.30 -20.80
C ARG A 26 -4.58 -4.26 -19.79
N LEU A 27 -5.89 -4.18 -19.59
CA LEU A 27 -6.54 -3.29 -18.64
C LEU A 27 -6.68 -3.87 -17.24
N GLU A 28 -6.26 -5.11 -17.02
CA GLU A 28 -6.32 -5.79 -15.72
C GLU A 28 -4.96 -5.79 -15.03
N SER A 29 -4.96 -5.53 -13.72
CA SER A 29 -3.77 -5.57 -12.88
C SER A 29 -3.23 -6.99 -12.73
N ARG A 30 -1.92 -7.18 -12.87
CA ARG A 30 -1.29 -8.47 -12.57
C ARG A 30 -1.18 -8.72 -11.07
N ASN A 31 -1.01 -7.64 -10.30
CA ASN A 31 -0.88 -7.67 -8.85
C ASN A 31 -1.90 -6.69 -8.26
N VAL A 32 -3.11 -7.23 -8.08
CA VAL A 32 -4.25 -6.51 -7.50
C VAL A 32 -3.92 -6.08 -6.07
N PHE A 33 -4.47 -4.95 -5.66
CA PHE A 33 -4.33 -4.46 -4.29
C PHE A 33 -4.88 -5.46 -3.28
N LYS A 34 -4.02 -5.95 -2.38
CA LYS A 34 -4.37 -6.94 -1.36
C LYS A 34 -4.65 -6.25 -0.03
N LEU A 35 -5.93 -6.06 0.28
CA LEU A 35 -6.39 -5.40 1.51
C LEU A 35 -5.77 -6.02 2.76
N GLU A 36 -5.89 -7.33 2.96
CA GLU A 36 -5.38 -8.01 4.17
C GLU A 36 -3.88 -7.83 4.41
N THR A 37 -3.09 -7.76 3.33
CA THR A 37 -1.64 -7.57 3.43
C THR A 37 -1.31 -6.15 3.86
N VAL A 38 -2.03 -5.17 3.31
CA VAL A 38 -1.84 -3.76 3.63
C VAL A 38 -2.36 -3.45 5.04
N ASP A 39 -3.48 -4.06 5.43
CA ASP A 39 -4.08 -3.88 6.74
C ASP A 39 -3.12 -4.29 7.87
N LYS A 40 -2.58 -5.51 7.81
CA LYS A 40 -1.56 -6.00 8.76
C LYS A 40 -0.30 -5.15 8.77
N LEU A 41 0.10 -4.65 7.60
CA LEU A 41 1.28 -3.79 7.47
C LEU A 41 1.05 -2.43 8.13
N VAL A 42 -0.13 -1.83 7.96
CA VAL A 42 -0.51 -0.57 8.62
C VAL A 42 -0.58 -0.78 10.13
N GLU A 43 -1.26 -1.84 10.59
CA GLU A 43 -1.34 -2.21 12.01
C GLU A 43 0.06 -2.32 12.63
N THR A 44 0.95 -3.07 11.99
CA THR A 44 2.32 -3.29 12.48
C THR A 44 3.09 -1.97 12.61
N ILE A 45 3.11 -1.14 11.56
CA ILE A 45 3.87 0.13 11.57
C ILE A 45 3.28 1.12 12.58
N MET A 46 1.96 1.22 12.64
CA MET A 46 1.28 2.13 13.56
C MET A 46 1.57 1.74 15.01
N ASN A 47 1.52 0.45 15.34
CA ASN A 47 1.86 -0.03 16.66
C ASN A 47 3.35 0.21 16.97
N GLU A 48 4.28 -0.18 16.08
CA GLU A 48 5.73 0.00 16.26
C GLU A 48 6.12 1.48 16.49
N ASN A 49 5.57 2.41 15.71
CA ASN A 49 5.95 3.82 15.77
C ASN A 49 5.30 4.58 16.94
N LEU A 50 4.16 4.10 17.44
CA LEU A 50 3.34 4.84 18.41
C LEU A 50 3.19 4.15 19.78
N GLU A 51 3.72 2.93 19.98
CA GLU A 51 3.60 2.16 21.24
C GLU A 51 4.01 2.96 22.48
N ASN A 52 5.14 3.68 22.41
CA ASN A 52 5.69 4.47 23.52
C ASN A 52 5.57 5.98 23.31
N PHE A 53 4.73 6.41 22.37
CA PHE A 53 4.56 7.83 22.06
C PHE A 53 3.68 8.53 23.10
N THR A 54 4.11 9.71 23.53
CA THR A 54 3.27 10.64 24.33
C THR A 54 3.03 11.88 23.49
N TYR A 55 1.78 12.36 23.48
CA TYR A 55 1.39 13.48 22.63
C TYR A 55 2.10 14.77 23.04
N GLU A 56 2.85 15.32 22.10
CA GLU A 56 3.45 16.65 22.16
C GLU A 56 3.22 17.31 20.79
N PRO A 57 2.61 18.50 20.69
CA PRO A 57 2.18 19.07 19.41
C PRO A 57 3.26 19.15 18.34
N LYS A 58 4.52 19.44 18.70
CA LYS A 58 5.62 19.56 17.74
C LYS A 58 6.11 18.20 17.25
N GLU A 59 6.25 17.23 18.16
CA GLU A 59 6.71 15.87 17.82
C GLU A 59 5.61 15.09 17.09
N ALA A 60 4.34 15.33 17.43
CA ALA A 60 3.20 14.67 16.79
C ALA A 60 3.16 14.93 15.26
N VAL A 61 3.42 16.17 14.82
CA VAL A 61 3.46 16.51 13.39
C VAL A 61 4.58 15.76 12.67
N LYS A 62 5.76 15.67 13.30
CA LYS A 62 6.91 14.96 12.76
C LYS A 62 6.63 13.46 12.65
N ILE A 63 6.21 12.83 13.75
CA ILE A 63 5.91 11.39 13.79
C ILE A 63 4.77 11.02 12.85
N CYS A 64 3.75 11.88 12.74
CA CYS A 64 2.66 11.69 11.77
C CYS A 64 3.19 11.64 10.33
N THR A 65 4.06 12.58 9.96
CA THR A 65 4.65 12.64 8.62
C THR A 65 5.59 11.47 8.35
N GLU A 66 6.41 11.10 9.33
CA GLU A 66 7.33 9.96 9.25
C GLU A 66 6.57 8.63 9.09
N THR A 67 5.54 8.42 9.92
CA THR A 67 4.69 7.23 9.87
C THR A 67 3.94 7.12 8.54
N ALA A 68 3.33 8.21 8.07
CA ALA A 68 2.66 8.22 6.77
C ALA A 68 3.63 7.89 5.62
N SER A 69 4.84 8.47 5.66
CA SER A 69 5.88 8.22 4.65
C SER A 69 6.38 6.79 4.68
N GLU A 70 6.54 6.20 5.87
CA GLU A 70 6.95 4.82 6.04
C GLU A 70 5.90 3.85 5.51
N ILE A 71 4.63 4.03 5.87
CA ILE A 71 3.50 3.23 5.36
C ILE A 71 3.47 3.30 3.84
N GLN A 72 3.55 4.51 3.27
CA GLN A 72 3.54 4.70 1.82
C GLN A 72 4.75 4.02 1.15
N ARG A 73 5.94 4.05 1.77
CA ARG A 73 7.14 3.39 1.28
C ARG A 73 6.99 1.87 1.30
N LYS A 74 6.56 1.27 2.41
CA LYS A 74 6.41 -0.19 2.50
C LYS A 74 5.33 -0.71 1.55
N ILE A 75 4.22 0.03 1.37
CA ILE A 75 3.19 -0.33 0.38
C ILE A 75 3.75 -0.26 -1.05
N ARG A 76 4.54 0.77 -1.38
CA ARG A 76 5.17 0.87 -2.70
C ARG A 76 6.07 -0.33 -3.03
N VAL A 77 6.75 -0.90 -2.04
CA VAL A 77 7.60 -2.10 -2.23
C VAL A 77 6.78 -3.33 -2.63
N LEU A 78 5.49 -3.40 -2.26
CA LEU A 78 4.59 -4.49 -2.68
C LEU A 78 4.28 -4.47 -4.19
N ASN A 79 4.63 -3.38 -4.89
CA ASN A 79 4.53 -3.23 -6.35
C ASN A 79 3.15 -3.62 -6.88
N PHE A 80 2.09 -3.04 -6.30
CA PHE A 80 0.74 -3.15 -6.85
C PHE A 80 0.69 -2.48 -8.22
N ASP A 81 0.20 -3.22 -9.21
CA ASP A 81 0.24 -2.79 -10.61
C ASP A 81 -0.98 -1.92 -10.90
N ARG A 82 -0.76 -0.74 -11.51
CA ARG A 82 -1.81 0.23 -11.90
C ARG A 82 -2.61 0.84 -10.73
N TYR A 83 -1.97 1.05 -9.58
CA TYR A 83 -2.60 1.71 -8.42
C TYR A 83 -1.88 2.99 -7.99
N LYS A 84 -2.66 4.05 -7.77
CA LYS A 84 -2.25 5.25 -7.03
C LYS A 84 -2.60 5.03 -5.56
N ILE A 85 -1.57 5.08 -4.72
CA ILE A 85 -1.73 4.87 -3.27
C ILE A 85 -1.67 6.21 -2.56
N GLY A 86 -2.73 6.53 -1.82
CA GLY A 86 -2.78 7.61 -0.87
C GLY A 86 -2.78 7.10 0.56
N VAL A 87 -2.12 7.84 1.44
CA VAL A 87 -2.02 7.53 2.87
C VAL A 87 -2.32 8.81 3.63
N THR A 88 -3.22 8.73 4.60
CA THR A 88 -3.53 9.80 5.53
C THR A 88 -3.35 9.28 6.93
N VAL A 89 -2.58 10.00 7.74
CA VAL A 89 -2.42 9.72 9.17
C VAL A 89 -2.89 10.96 9.92
N SER A 90 -3.63 10.77 11.00
CA SER A 90 -4.14 11.83 11.86
C SER A 90 -3.93 11.42 13.30
N ILE A 91 -3.18 12.23 14.04
CA ILE A 91 -2.94 12.05 15.48
C ILE A 91 -3.67 13.19 16.20
N VAL A 92 -4.48 12.82 17.19
CA VAL A 92 -5.37 13.75 17.90
C VAL A 92 -5.20 13.58 19.40
N GLU A 93 -5.03 14.68 20.11
CA GLU A 93 -4.91 14.69 21.57
C GLU A 93 -6.20 14.22 22.27
N LYS A 94 -6.04 13.46 23.36
CA LYS A 94 -7.14 13.13 24.27
C LYS A 94 -7.38 14.25 25.28
N ALA A 95 -8.09 15.28 24.88
CA ALA A 95 -8.47 16.39 25.75
C ALA A 95 -9.96 16.35 26.18
N SER A 96 -10.51 15.14 26.41
CA SER A 96 -11.94 14.93 26.75
C SER A 96 -12.91 15.51 25.70
N GLN A 97 -12.59 15.29 24.43
CA GLN A 97 -13.35 15.76 23.27
C GLN A 97 -13.88 14.58 22.44
N SER A 98 -14.98 14.79 21.73
CA SER A 98 -15.48 13.84 20.73
C SER A 98 -14.97 14.20 19.34
N MET A 99 -14.58 13.20 18.56
CA MET A 99 -14.21 13.36 17.16
C MET A 99 -14.98 12.34 16.32
N ASP A 100 -15.49 12.80 15.18
CA ASP A 100 -16.06 11.94 14.14
C ASP A 100 -15.32 12.20 12.83
N SER A 101 -14.98 11.12 12.12
CA SER A 101 -14.28 11.18 10.84
C SER A 101 -15.01 10.31 9.84
N SER A 102 -15.55 10.96 8.82
CA SER A 102 -16.27 10.31 7.72
C SER A 102 -15.52 10.53 6.42
N MET A 103 -15.51 9.51 5.56
CA MET A 103 -14.93 9.55 4.23
C MET A 103 -15.98 9.14 3.20
N GLY A 104 -16.02 9.84 2.07
CA GLY A 104 -16.93 9.58 0.97
C GLY A 104 -16.15 9.40 -0.32
N PHE A 105 -16.49 8.36 -1.08
CA PHE A 105 -15.79 7.99 -2.30
C PHE A 105 -16.77 7.76 -3.45
N LEU A 106 -16.34 8.15 -4.66
CA LEU A 106 -17.00 7.80 -5.91
C LEU A 106 -16.01 6.97 -6.73
N TRP A 107 -15.98 5.67 -6.46
CA TRP A 107 -14.92 4.76 -6.89
C TRP A 107 -15.47 3.53 -7.61
N ASP A 108 -14.60 2.84 -8.34
CA ASP A 108 -14.90 1.55 -8.95
C ASP A 108 -14.93 0.46 -7.87
N LYS A 109 -16.11 -0.13 -7.65
CA LYS A 109 -16.35 -1.14 -6.61
C LYS A 109 -15.47 -2.39 -6.72
N ASP A 110 -14.97 -2.70 -7.92
CA ASP A 110 -14.26 -3.94 -8.19
C ASP A 110 -12.74 -3.73 -8.15
N ARG A 111 -12.27 -2.50 -8.35
CA ARG A 111 -10.85 -2.18 -8.50
C ARG A 111 -10.30 -1.35 -7.35
N ASP A 112 -11.04 -0.33 -6.91
CA ASP A 112 -10.61 0.60 -5.89
C ASP A 112 -10.89 0.05 -4.49
N ASN A 113 -9.99 0.31 -3.55
CA ASN A 113 -10.08 -0.23 -2.20
C ASN A 113 -9.49 0.72 -1.16
N TYR A 114 -9.90 0.60 0.10
CA TYR A 114 -9.32 1.32 1.22
C TYR A 114 -9.24 0.45 2.47
N THR A 115 -8.31 0.77 3.36
CA THR A 115 -8.28 0.27 4.73
C THR A 115 -8.12 1.41 5.72
N THR A 116 -8.67 1.23 6.91
CA THR A 116 -8.57 2.16 8.03
C THR A 116 -8.15 1.42 9.29
N TYR A 117 -7.16 1.97 9.98
CA TYR A 117 -6.71 1.47 11.27
C TYR A 117 -6.75 2.60 12.30
N THR A 118 -7.29 2.29 13.48
CA THR A 118 -7.37 3.23 14.60
C THR A 118 -6.62 2.65 15.79
N LEU A 119 -5.69 3.42 16.31
CA LEU A 119 -4.93 3.11 17.51
C LEU A 119 -5.30 4.10 18.62
N GLU A 120 -5.56 3.55 19.80
CA GLU A 120 -5.82 4.32 21.00
C GLU A 120 -4.60 4.28 21.92
N GLY A 121 -3.92 5.41 22.08
CA GLY A 121 -2.83 5.57 23.05
C GLY A 121 -3.34 6.14 24.38
N HIS A 122 -2.43 6.41 25.32
CA HIS A 122 -2.80 7.00 26.61
C HIS A 122 -3.25 8.47 26.50
N THR A 123 -2.52 9.27 25.71
CA THR A 123 -2.77 10.72 25.58
C THR A 123 -3.28 11.12 24.20
N TYR A 124 -3.48 10.18 23.28
CA TYR A 124 -3.87 10.47 21.90
C TYR A 124 -4.72 9.35 21.27
N TYR A 125 -5.40 9.68 20.18
CA TYR A 125 -5.93 8.75 19.20
C TYR A 125 -5.15 8.94 17.89
N ALA A 126 -4.83 7.85 17.22
CA ALA A 126 -4.21 7.87 15.91
C ALA A 126 -5.07 7.11 14.90
N ILE A 127 -5.37 7.73 13.77
CA ILE A 127 -6.18 7.16 12.70
C ILE A 127 -5.33 7.16 11.44
N CYS A 128 -5.16 5.99 10.83
CA CYS A 128 -4.55 5.85 9.53
C CYS A 128 -5.60 5.38 8.53
N CYS A 129 -5.64 6.03 7.38
CA CYS A 129 -6.42 5.60 6.23
C CYS A 129 -5.48 5.43 5.03
N VAL A 130 -5.54 4.27 4.39
CA VAL A 130 -4.85 3.99 3.14
C VAL A 130 -5.89 3.73 2.08
N TYR A 131 -5.76 4.38 0.93
CA TYR A 131 -6.64 4.15 -0.21
C TYR A 131 -5.82 3.86 -1.46
N ALA A 132 -6.32 2.91 -2.25
CA ALA A 132 -5.74 2.46 -3.49
C ALA A 132 -6.76 2.70 -4.60
N VAL A 133 -6.41 3.64 -5.48
CA VAL A 133 -7.24 4.02 -6.62
C VAL A 133 -6.58 3.52 -7.89
N TYR A 134 -7.32 2.73 -8.65
CA TYR A 134 -6.90 2.20 -9.93
C TYR A 134 -6.67 3.32 -10.93
N TYR A 135 -5.53 3.30 -11.61
CA TYR A 135 -5.23 4.25 -12.67
C TYR A 135 -4.79 3.50 -13.91
N GLU A 136 -5.41 3.83 -15.04
CA GLU A 136 -5.06 3.28 -16.35
C GLU A 136 -3.77 3.89 -16.90
#